data_AF-A0A0M9WLK2-F1
#
_entry.id   AF-A0A0M9WLK2-F1
#
_cell.length_a   1.000
_cell.length_b   1.000
_cell.length_c   1.000
_cell.angle_alpha   90.00
_cell.angle_beta   90.00
_cell.angle_gamma   90.00
#
_symmetry.space_group_name_H-M   'P 1'
#
loop_
_entity.id
_entity.type
_entity.pdbx_description
1 polymer ?
#
loop_
_entity_poly.entity_id
_entity_poly.type
_entity_poly.pdbx_seq_one_letter_code
_entity_poly.pdbx_strand_id
1 'polypeptide(L)'
;MQPFETNRHGRIVFPSNFFPDIDFSTVTDVEQLDSVIRRDFDTKAPTASEILARHTRGDYRNKVELLRDVALNAYWANRFALTMFDKRPTRWADVPRTRDDLYMPVLTPWPDQESKVAEVEAAFRQLPAGWDDAAEDCIFETVFDVFAARKHVAGALP
;
A
#
# COMPACT_ATOMS: atom_id res chain seq x y z
N MET A 1 -10.63 -21.70 3.21
CA MET A 1 -11.13 -20.48 2.54
C MET A 1 -10.53 -20.46 1.14
N GLN A 2 -11.28 -20.16 0.08
CA GLN A 2 -10.68 -20.06 -1.24
C GLN A 2 -9.65 -18.91 -1.24
N PRO A 3 -8.41 -19.14 -1.72
CA PRO A 3 -7.33 -18.14 -1.67
C PRO A 3 -7.56 -16.96 -2.63
N PHE A 4 -8.53 -17.06 -3.53
CA PHE A 4 -8.90 -16.03 -4.49
C PHE A 4 -10.39 -16.07 -4.77
N GLU A 5 -10.94 -14.94 -5.21
CA GLU A 5 -12.29 -14.81 -5.73
C GLU A 5 -12.24 -14.63 -7.25
N THR A 6 -13.34 -14.91 -7.93
CA THR A 6 -13.49 -14.59 -9.36
C THR A 6 -14.49 -13.46 -9.48
N ASN A 7 -14.10 -12.34 -10.09
CA ASN A 7 -15.03 -11.23 -10.30
C ASN A 7 -16.07 -11.58 -11.38
N ARG A 8 -17.07 -10.72 -11.54
CA ARG A 8 -18.16 -10.88 -12.54
C ARG A 8 -17.69 -11.04 -14.00
N HIS A 9 -16.43 -10.77 -14.30
CA HIS A 9 -15.82 -10.89 -15.63
C HIS A 9 -14.94 -12.15 -15.77
N GLY A 10 -15.00 -13.08 -14.82
CA GLY A 10 -14.18 -14.31 -14.86
C GLY A 10 -12.71 -14.10 -14.50
N ARG A 11 -12.34 -12.93 -13.93
CA ARG A 11 -10.94 -12.64 -13.55
C ARG A 11 -10.70 -12.99 -12.08
N ILE A 12 -9.56 -13.60 -11.81
CA ILE A 12 -9.06 -13.85 -10.46
C ILE A 12 -8.81 -12.52 -9.75
N VAL A 13 -9.33 -12.39 -8.53
CA VAL A 13 -9.15 -11.24 -7.64
C VAL A 13 -8.73 -11.78 -6.27
N PHE A 14 -7.70 -11.16 -5.71
CA PHE A 14 -7.23 -11.48 -4.37
C PHE A 14 -7.93 -10.57 -3.35
N PRO A 15 -8.66 -11.13 -2.37
CA PRO A 15 -9.29 -10.34 -1.31
C PRO A 15 -8.23 -9.67 -0.42
N SER A 16 -8.61 -8.59 0.28
CA SER A 16 -7.66 -7.79 1.09
C SER A 16 -7.01 -8.56 2.26
N ASN A 17 -7.57 -9.70 2.67
CA ASN A 17 -7.02 -10.59 3.70
C ASN A 17 -6.10 -11.69 3.15
N PHE A 18 -5.91 -11.78 1.83
CA PHE A 18 -5.04 -12.77 1.20
C PHE A 18 -3.56 -12.39 1.31
N PHE A 19 -2.73 -13.35 1.68
CA PHE A 19 -1.27 -13.27 1.59
C PHE A 19 -0.82 -14.17 0.43
N PRO A 20 -0.45 -13.60 -0.72
CA PRO A 20 0.04 -14.40 -1.84
C PRO A 20 1.35 -15.08 -1.49
N ASP A 21 1.53 -16.33 -1.91
CA ASP A 21 2.84 -16.89 -2.18
C ASP A 21 3.08 -16.72 -3.68
N ILE A 22 4.07 -15.91 -4.06
CA ILE A 22 4.41 -15.70 -5.47
C ILE A 22 5.26 -16.88 -5.93
N ASP A 23 4.75 -17.67 -6.87
CA ASP A 23 5.52 -18.74 -7.52
C ASP A 23 6.45 -18.17 -8.58
N PHE A 24 7.68 -17.92 -8.18
CA PHE A 24 8.73 -17.41 -9.05
C PHE A 24 9.17 -18.38 -10.16
N SER A 25 8.81 -19.67 -10.08
CA SER A 25 9.16 -20.63 -11.15
C SER A 25 8.52 -20.28 -12.50
N THR A 26 7.46 -19.48 -12.46
CA THR A 26 6.71 -19.01 -13.64
C THR A 26 7.12 -17.62 -14.14
N VAL A 27 8.02 -16.95 -13.41
CA VAL A 27 8.51 -15.61 -13.71
C VAL A 27 9.88 -15.73 -14.36
N THR A 28 9.98 -15.39 -15.64
CA THR A 28 11.18 -15.60 -16.45
C THR A 28 12.13 -14.42 -16.46
N ASP A 29 11.63 -13.22 -16.16
CA ASP A 29 12.40 -11.97 -16.16
C ASP A 29 11.82 -10.90 -15.21
N VAL A 30 12.60 -9.83 -15.02
CA VAL A 30 12.28 -8.71 -14.11
C VAL A 30 11.11 -7.88 -14.62
N GLU A 31 10.92 -7.74 -15.92
CA GLU A 31 9.81 -6.97 -16.50
C GLU A 31 8.47 -7.67 -16.22
N GLN A 32 8.44 -9.00 -16.34
CA GLN A 32 7.29 -9.82 -16.00
C GLN A 32 6.97 -9.72 -14.50
N LEU A 33 8.00 -9.74 -13.64
CA LEU A 33 7.84 -9.58 -12.20
C LEU A 33 7.24 -8.21 -11.85
N ASP A 34 7.79 -7.14 -12.43
CA ASP A 34 7.30 -5.78 -12.25
C ASP A 34 5.85 -5.63 -12.75
N SER A 35 5.48 -6.28 -13.86
CA SER A 35 4.09 -6.33 -14.33
C SER A 35 3.13 -7.00 -13.33
N VAL A 36 3.55 -8.11 -12.72
CA VAL A 36 2.78 -8.79 -11.67
C VAL A 36 2.61 -7.89 -10.45
N ILE A 37 3.70 -7.25 -10.00
CA ILE A 37 3.67 -6.32 -8.87
C ILE A 37 2.67 -5.19 -9.14
N ARG A 38 2.77 -4.53 -10.30
CA ARG A 38 1.89 -3.42 -10.67
C ARG A 38 0.43 -3.84 -10.71
N ARG A 39 0.12 -4.98 -11.33
CA ARG A 39 -1.26 -5.46 -11.49
C ARG A 39 -1.88 -5.86 -10.15
N ASP A 40 -1.15 -6.61 -9.35
CA ASP A 40 -1.72 -7.30 -8.19
C ASP A 40 -1.63 -6.50 -6.90
N PHE A 41 -0.69 -5.55 -6.82
CA PHE A 41 -0.44 -4.74 -5.63
C PHE A 41 -0.67 -3.25 -5.91
N ASP A 42 0.10 -2.62 -6.79
CA ASP A 42 0.06 -1.16 -6.97
C ASP A 42 -1.31 -0.67 -7.47
N THR A 43 -1.84 -1.25 -8.54
CA THR A 43 -3.11 -0.82 -9.16
C THR A 43 -4.30 -0.91 -8.21
N LYS A 44 -4.21 -1.74 -7.17
CA LYS A 44 -5.28 -1.95 -6.18
C LYS A 44 -5.18 -0.99 -4.99
N ALA A 45 -4.06 -0.28 -4.83
CA ALA A 45 -3.83 0.63 -3.73
C ALA A 45 -3.71 2.07 -4.24
N PRO A 46 -4.70 2.94 -4.03
CA PRO A 46 -4.64 4.31 -4.51
C PRO A 46 -3.50 5.05 -3.82
N THR A 47 -2.77 5.87 -4.56
CA THR A 47 -1.78 6.80 -4.03
C THR A 47 -2.44 7.91 -3.21
N ALA A 48 -1.68 8.59 -2.35
CA ALA A 48 -2.20 9.75 -1.61
C ALA A 48 -2.78 10.83 -2.53
N SER A 49 -2.15 11.07 -3.68
CA SER A 49 -2.66 12.03 -4.68
C SER A 49 -3.98 11.58 -5.30
N GLU A 50 -4.16 10.28 -5.55
CA GLU A 50 -5.44 9.75 -6.04
C GLU A 50 -6.53 9.80 -4.96
N ILE A 51 -6.17 9.55 -3.69
CA ILE A 51 -7.09 9.68 -2.56
C ILE A 51 -7.62 11.11 -2.49
N LEU A 52 -6.72 12.10 -2.54
CA LEU A 52 -7.09 13.52 -2.52
C LEU A 52 -7.93 13.90 -3.75
N ALA A 53 -7.55 13.44 -4.94
CA ALA A 53 -8.32 13.70 -6.16
C ALA A 53 -9.73 13.11 -6.10
N ARG A 54 -9.91 11.92 -5.50
CA ARG A 54 -11.23 11.31 -5.24
C ARG A 54 -12.04 12.15 -4.25
N HIS A 55 -11.43 12.64 -3.17
CA HIS A 55 -12.08 13.53 -2.22
C HIS A 55 -12.55 14.83 -2.89
N THR A 56 -11.69 15.49 -3.67
CA THR A 56 -12.04 16.73 -4.38
C THR A 56 -13.21 16.54 -5.35
N ARG A 57 -13.34 15.37 -5.97
CA ARG A 57 -14.48 15.04 -6.84
C ARG A 57 -15.75 14.69 -6.08
N GLY A 58 -15.68 14.49 -4.76
CA GLY A 58 -16.80 14.02 -3.95
C GLY A 58 -17.08 12.52 -4.14
N ASP A 59 -16.07 11.73 -4.49
CA ASP A 59 -16.22 10.28 -4.73
C ASP A 59 -16.46 9.51 -3.42
N TYR A 60 -16.06 10.08 -2.27
CA TYR A 60 -16.30 9.49 -0.94
C TYR A 60 -17.58 10.03 -0.32
N ARG A 61 -18.44 9.11 0.12
CA ARG A 61 -19.72 9.41 0.79
C ARG A 61 -19.58 9.53 2.30
N ASN A 62 -18.61 8.82 2.87
CA ASN A 62 -18.38 8.75 4.30
C ASN A 62 -16.91 8.43 4.62
N LYS A 63 -16.56 8.59 5.89
CA LYS A 63 -15.24 8.31 6.47
C LYS A 63 -14.72 6.89 6.16
N VAL A 64 -15.58 5.87 6.18
CA VAL A 64 -15.19 4.46 5.92
C VAL A 64 -14.61 4.27 4.53
N GLU A 65 -15.18 4.93 3.51
CA GLU A 65 -14.71 4.79 2.13
C GLU A 65 -13.29 5.36 1.95
N LEU A 66 -13.00 6.53 2.55
CA LEU A 66 -11.66 7.10 2.56
C LEU A 66 -10.69 6.25 3.40
N LEU A 67 -11.11 5.80 4.58
CA LEU A 67 -10.32 4.96 5.47
C LEU A 67 -9.86 3.67 4.78
N ARG A 68 -10.73 3.06 3.97
CA ARG A 68 -10.38 1.89 3.16
C ARG A 68 -9.23 2.18 2.21
N ASP A 69 -9.28 3.30 1.50
CA ASP A 69 -8.24 3.67 0.55
C ASP A 69 -6.92 4.02 1.26
N VAL A 70 -6.96 4.66 2.43
CA VAL A 70 -5.78 4.90 3.29
C VAL A 70 -5.17 3.57 3.75
N ALA A 71 -6.00 2.61 4.20
CA ALA A 71 -5.53 1.30 4.61
C ALA A 71 -4.90 0.50 3.46
N LEU A 72 -5.50 0.54 2.26
CA LEU A 72 -4.93 -0.06 1.07
C LEU A 72 -3.58 0.57 0.71
N ASN A 73 -3.48 1.90 0.75
CA ASN A 73 -2.23 2.58 0.50
C ASN A 73 -1.14 2.23 1.53
N ALA A 74 -1.49 2.14 2.80
CA ALA A 74 -0.54 1.87 3.88
C ALA A 74 -0.03 0.41 3.88
N TYR A 75 -0.92 -0.56 3.64
CA TYR A 75 -0.64 -1.98 3.87
C TYR A 75 -0.67 -2.87 2.62
N TRP A 76 -1.36 -2.48 1.55
CA TRP A 76 -1.50 -3.34 0.36
C TRP A 76 -0.39 -3.14 -0.67
N ALA A 77 -0.04 -1.89 -0.99
CA ALA A 77 0.89 -1.56 -2.08
C ALA A 77 2.24 -2.30 -1.97
N ASN A 78 2.81 -2.37 -0.76
CA ASN A 78 4.13 -2.98 -0.53
C ASN A 78 4.06 -4.44 -0.04
N ARG A 79 2.91 -5.11 -0.18
CA ARG A 79 2.71 -6.45 0.38
C ARG A 79 3.48 -7.53 -0.37
N PHE A 80 3.81 -7.29 -1.65
CA PHE A 80 4.69 -8.19 -2.41
C PHE A 80 6.02 -8.42 -1.67
N ALA A 81 6.57 -7.38 -1.04
CA ALA A 81 7.85 -7.47 -0.35
C ALA A 81 7.88 -8.49 0.80
N LEU A 82 6.74 -8.82 1.41
CA LEU A 82 6.65 -9.87 2.44
C LEU A 82 6.91 -11.27 1.88
N THR A 83 6.63 -11.46 0.60
CA THR A 83 6.74 -12.74 -0.11
C THR A 83 8.12 -12.91 -0.74
N MET A 84 8.76 -11.79 -1.12
CA MET A 84 10.02 -11.81 -1.85
C MET A 84 11.25 -11.62 -0.96
N PHE A 85 11.12 -10.93 0.17
CA PHE A 85 12.26 -10.52 0.98
C PHE A 85 12.07 -10.88 2.46
N ASP A 86 13.12 -11.44 3.05
CA ASP A 86 13.29 -11.47 4.49
C ASP A 86 13.81 -10.10 4.97
N LYS A 87 12.96 -9.34 5.68
CA LYS A 87 13.31 -8.01 6.18
C LYS A 87 14.19 -8.14 7.43
N ARG A 88 15.48 -7.89 7.27
CA ARG A 88 16.48 -7.93 8.37
C ARG A 88 16.87 -6.52 8.82
N PRO A 89 16.51 -6.10 10.04
CA PRO A 89 17.06 -4.88 10.63
C PRO A 89 18.58 -4.99 10.70
N THR A 90 19.28 -4.14 9.94
CA THR A 90 20.75 -4.17 9.81
C THR A 90 21.29 -2.76 10.05
N ARG A 91 22.31 -2.62 10.89
CA ARG A 91 22.98 -1.33 11.05
C ARG A 91 23.72 -1.00 9.77
N TRP A 92 23.79 0.28 9.42
CA TRP A 92 24.46 0.72 8.19
C TRP A 92 25.91 0.23 8.06
N ALA A 93 26.64 0.22 9.19
CA ALA A 93 28.02 -0.26 9.25
C ALA A 93 28.15 -1.77 9.01
N ASP A 94 27.10 -2.53 9.29
CA ASP A 94 27.06 -3.99 9.22
C ASP A 94 26.46 -4.50 7.90
N VAL A 95 26.02 -3.61 6.99
CA VAL A 95 25.47 -3.99 5.68
C VAL A 95 26.57 -4.64 4.83
N PRO A 96 26.44 -5.94 4.47
CA PRO A 96 27.38 -6.60 3.58
C PRO A 96 27.39 -5.95 2.20
N ARG A 97 28.56 -5.46 1.75
CA ARG A 97 28.70 -4.73 0.47
C ARG A 97 29.00 -5.60 -0.74
N THR A 98 29.38 -6.85 -0.51
CA THR A 98 29.86 -7.78 -1.55
C THR A 98 28.97 -9.01 -1.70
N ARG A 99 27.82 -9.03 -1.01
CA ARG A 99 26.84 -10.11 -1.13
C ARG A 99 25.85 -9.75 -2.22
N ASP A 100 25.57 -10.70 -3.10
CA ASP A 100 24.63 -10.60 -4.22
C ASP A 100 23.20 -10.97 -3.82
N ASP A 101 23.01 -11.64 -2.68
CA ASP A 101 21.70 -12.03 -2.11
C ASP A 101 21.09 -10.98 -1.16
N LEU A 102 21.71 -9.82 -1.03
CA LEU A 102 21.27 -8.74 -0.15
C LEU A 102 20.94 -7.50 -0.97
N TYR A 103 19.65 -7.18 -1.02
CA TYR A 103 19.13 -6.06 -1.79
C TYR A 103 18.74 -4.92 -0.86
N MET A 104 19.23 -3.73 -1.17
CA MET A 104 18.81 -2.50 -0.51
C MET A 104 17.68 -1.85 -1.31
N PRO A 105 16.48 -1.65 -0.74
CA PRO A 105 15.42 -0.96 -1.45
C PRO A 105 15.85 0.48 -1.74
N VAL A 106 15.62 0.94 -2.97
CA VAL A 106 15.79 2.34 -3.32
C VAL A 106 14.64 3.11 -2.67
N LEU A 107 14.97 3.89 -1.64
CA LEU A 107 14.01 4.73 -0.94
C LEU A 107 14.03 6.12 -1.56
N THR A 108 13.01 6.45 -2.36
CA THR A 108 12.85 7.81 -2.88
C THR A 108 12.08 8.65 -1.86
N PRO A 109 12.55 9.84 -1.46
CA PRO A 109 11.78 10.74 -0.60
C PRO A 109 10.37 10.96 -1.15
N TRP A 110 9.37 10.95 -0.28
CA TRP A 110 7.98 11.21 -0.69
C TRP A 110 7.79 12.73 -0.90
N PRO A 111 7.52 13.20 -2.13
CA PRO A 111 7.34 14.63 -2.39
C PRO A 111 6.08 15.16 -1.70
N ASP A 112 6.22 16.33 -1.05
CA ASP A 112 5.15 17.07 -0.37
C ASP A 112 4.43 16.25 0.71
N GLN A 113 5.17 15.34 1.37
CA GLN A 113 4.64 14.39 2.34
C GLN A 113 3.81 15.07 3.43
N GLU A 114 4.33 16.13 4.04
CA GLU A 114 3.66 16.84 5.14
C GLU A 114 2.33 17.44 4.68
N SER A 115 2.30 18.10 3.52
CA SER A 115 1.08 18.68 2.94
C SER A 115 0.05 17.60 2.64
N LYS A 116 0.46 16.53 1.95
CA LYS A 116 -0.44 15.44 1.56
C LYS A 116 -1.01 14.70 2.76
N VAL A 117 -0.22 14.49 3.81
CA VAL A 117 -0.71 13.89 5.06
C VAL A 117 -1.75 14.80 5.70
N ALA A 118 -1.44 16.08 5.91
CA ALA A 118 -2.39 17.03 6.50
C ALA A 118 -3.69 17.14 5.69
N GLU A 119 -3.60 17.15 4.36
CA GLU A 119 -4.77 17.21 3.47
C GLU A 119 -5.64 15.95 3.55
N VAL A 120 -5.04 14.76 3.64
CA VAL A 120 -5.79 13.49 3.78
C VAL A 120 -6.49 13.44 5.14
N GLU A 121 -5.83 13.89 6.21
CA GLU A 121 -6.45 13.98 7.53
C GLU A 121 -7.65 14.95 7.51
N ALA A 122 -7.46 16.14 6.95
CA ALA A 122 -8.53 17.13 6.82
C ALA A 122 -9.71 16.57 6.00
N ALA A 123 -9.42 15.87 4.89
CA ALA A 123 -10.44 15.22 4.07
C ALA A 123 -11.26 14.20 4.86
N PHE A 124 -10.60 13.36 5.67
CA PHE A 124 -11.28 12.39 6.55
C PHE A 124 -12.20 13.09 7.56
N ARG A 125 -11.70 14.13 8.24
CA ARG A 125 -12.47 14.85 9.27
C ARG A 125 -13.68 15.62 8.70
N GLN A 126 -13.69 15.93 7.40
CA GLN A 126 -14.80 16.59 6.71
C GLN A 126 -15.93 15.64 6.30
N LEU A 127 -15.66 14.34 6.20
CA LEU A 127 -16.66 13.35 5.78
C LEU A 127 -17.57 12.97 6.95
N PRO A 128 -18.87 12.70 6.69
CA PRO A 128 -19.75 12.16 7.71
C PRO A 128 -19.33 10.74 8.10
N ALA A 129 -19.61 10.35 9.34
CA ALA A 129 -19.48 8.97 9.79
C ALA A 129 -20.37 8.03 8.96
N GLY A 130 -19.87 6.83 8.68
CA GLY A 130 -20.65 5.79 8.00
C GLY A 130 -21.55 5.00 8.95
N TRP A 131 -21.09 4.79 10.19
CA TRP A 131 -21.78 3.98 11.19
C TRP A 131 -21.50 4.45 12.63
N ASP A 132 -20.25 4.58 13.03
CA ASP A 132 -19.84 4.97 14.40
C ASP A 132 -18.64 5.91 14.31
N ASP A 133 -18.89 7.19 14.61
CA ASP A 133 -17.91 8.26 14.46
C ASP A 133 -16.67 8.04 15.34
N ALA A 134 -16.87 7.60 16.58
CA ALA A 134 -15.77 7.41 17.53
C ALA A 134 -14.94 6.17 17.18
N ALA A 135 -15.59 5.09 16.76
CA ALA A 135 -14.89 3.90 16.31
C ALA A 135 -14.12 4.15 15.01
N GLU A 136 -14.72 4.85 14.05
CA GLU A 136 -14.08 5.23 12.79
C GLU A 136 -12.86 6.12 13.03
N ASP A 137 -12.97 7.12 13.91
CA ASP A 137 -11.84 7.99 14.28
C ASP A 137 -10.71 7.21 14.96
N CYS A 138 -11.02 6.30 15.88
CA CYS A 138 -10.01 5.46 16.54
C CYS A 138 -9.26 4.53 15.57
N ILE A 139 -10.00 3.91 14.63
CA ILE A 139 -9.39 3.07 13.60
C ILE A 139 -8.54 3.94 12.67
N PHE A 140 -9.05 5.11 12.28
CA PHE A 140 -8.32 6.06 11.44
C PHE A 140 -7.02 6.47 12.09
N GLU A 141 -7.00 6.91 13.35
CA GLU A 141 -5.77 7.30 14.05
C GLU A 141 -4.69 6.20 14.00
N THR A 142 -5.09 4.96 14.29
CA THR A 142 -4.16 3.81 14.28
C THR A 142 -3.59 3.52 12.89
N VAL A 143 -4.43 3.54 11.85
CA VAL A 143 -4.02 3.26 10.47
C VAL A 143 -3.23 4.45 9.89
N PHE A 144 -3.67 5.65 10.20
CA PHE A 144 -3.15 6.90 9.68
C PHE A 144 -1.76 7.21 10.22
N ASP A 145 -1.45 6.83 11.47
CA ASP A 145 -0.08 6.93 12.01
C ASP A 145 0.95 6.22 11.13
N VAL A 146 0.62 5.04 10.61
CA VAL A 146 1.50 4.29 9.69
C VAL A 146 1.55 4.98 8.33
N PHE A 147 0.42 5.48 7.82
CA PHE A 147 0.37 6.26 6.59
C PHE A 147 1.27 7.50 6.67
N ALA A 148 1.19 8.25 7.78
CA ALA A 148 1.83 9.53 8.04
C ALA A 148 3.32 9.40 8.41
N ALA A 149 3.73 8.29 9.04
CA ALA A 149 5.13 8.05 9.40
C ALA A 149 6.04 7.79 8.19
N ARG A 150 5.47 7.51 7.00
CA ARG A 150 6.27 7.20 5.80
C ARG A 150 7.00 8.44 5.28
N LYS A 151 8.33 8.34 5.18
CA LYS A 151 9.19 9.38 4.60
C LYS A 151 9.58 9.11 3.15
N HIS A 152 9.33 7.89 2.67
CA HIS A 152 9.79 7.43 1.38
C HIS A 152 8.72 6.64 0.64
N VAL A 153 8.79 6.67 -0.68
CA VAL A 153 8.14 5.73 -1.58
C VAL A 153 9.14 4.60 -1.88
N ALA A 154 8.68 3.36 -1.75
CA ALA A 154 9.51 2.16 -1.89
C ALA A 154 8.84 1.14 -2.83
N GLY A 155 8.33 1.61 -3.97
CA GLY A 155 7.60 0.80 -4.95
C GLY A 155 8.43 0.30 -6.13
N ALA A 156 9.68 0.75 -6.27
CA ALA A 156 10.57 0.33 -7.35
C ALA A 156 11.43 -0.86 -6.94
N LEU A 157 11.56 -1.85 -7.82
CA LEU A 157 12.58 -2.88 -7.71
C LEU A 157 13.98 -2.27 -8.02
N PRO A 158 15.06 -2.78 -7.38
CA PRO A 158 16.44 -2.40 -7.72
C PRO A 158 16.83 -2.72 -9.16
#